data_AF-A0A8H7UKV5-F1
#
_entry.id   AF-A0A8H7UKV5-F1
#
_cell.length_a   1.000
_cell.length_b   1.000
_cell.length_c   1.000
_cell.angle_alpha   90.00
_cell.angle_beta   90.00
_cell.angle_gamma   90.00
#
_symmetry.space_group_name_H-M   'P 1'
#
loop_
_entity.id
_entity.type
_entity.pdbx_description
1 polymer ?
#
loop_
_entity_poly.entity_id
_entity_poly.type
_entity_poly.pdbx_seq_one_letter_code
_entity_poly.pdbx_strand_id
1 'polypeptide(L)'
;MPRLTNPLKKKKRQVIQLDDDAGFNDDQFAITETPIPWKAIYLATTLLLLGSMFIVLGVLIKIGIITSEIWLDRGIPFLVLGCIMFIPGAYHCYIAYYAYYRYPGYDFSMIPDMD
;
A
#
# COMPACT_ATOMS: atom_id res chain seq x y z
N MET A 1 -26.29 38.34 -58.70
CA MET A 1 -26.11 36.89 -58.51
C MET A 1 -25.67 36.64 -57.07
N PRO A 2 -26.37 35.80 -56.29
CA PRO A 2 -25.99 35.53 -54.90
C PRO A 2 -24.82 34.54 -54.84
N ARG A 3 -23.82 34.81 -53.98
CA ARG A 3 -22.69 33.90 -53.76
C ARG A 3 -23.13 32.74 -52.86
N LEU A 4 -23.12 31.53 -53.39
CA LEU A 4 -23.32 30.30 -52.64
C LEU A 4 -22.06 30.03 -51.79
N THR A 5 -22.19 30.06 -50.46
CA THR A 5 -21.13 29.60 -49.56
C THR A 5 -21.16 28.08 -49.45
N ASN A 6 -20.01 27.45 -49.63
CA ASN A 6 -19.83 26.01 -49.63
C ASN A 6 -19.83 25.46 -48.17
N PRO A 7 -20.75 24.56 -47.78
CA PRO A 7 -20.92 24.14 -46.38
C PRO A 7 -19.96 23.05 -45.89
N LEU A 8 -19.03 22.55 -46.73
CA LEU A 8 -18.17 21.42 -46.37
C LEU A 8 -16.81 21.85 -45.80
N LYS A 9 -16.83 22.47 -44.61
CA LYS A 9 -15.61 22.58 -43.80
C LYS A 9 -15.32 21.23 -43.16
N LYS A 10 -14.54 20.38 -43.85
CA LYS A 10 -14.07 19.09 -43.31
C LYS A 10 -13.31 19.37 -42.00
N LYS A 11 -13.89 18.93 -40.88
CA LYS A 11 -13.22 18.86 -39.57
C LYS A 11 -11.99 17.98 -39.77
N LYS A 12 -10.79 18.56 -39.66
CA LYS A 12 -9.51 17.85 -39.69
C LYS A 12 -9.58 16.83 -38.55
N ARG A 13 -9.80 15.55 -38.86
CA ARG A 13 -9.63 14.48 -37.87
C ARG A 13 -8.16 14.54 -37.48
N GLN A 14 -7.89 14.91 -36.24
CA GLN A 14 -6.58 14.68 -35.65
C GLN A 14 -6.43 13.17 -35.59
N VAL A 15 -5.80 12.60 -36.62
CA VAL A 15 -5.28 11.26 -36.54
C VAL A 15 -4.21 11.34 -35.47
N ILE A 16 -4.46 10.70 -34.33
CA ILE A 16 -3.44 10.47 -33.32
C ILE A 16 -2.35 9.73 -34.07
N GLN A 17 -1.25 10.43 -34.33
CA GLN A 17 -0.07 9.87 -34.94
C GLN A 17 0.51 8.95 -33.87
N LEU A 18 0.10 7.68 -33.90
CA LEU A 18 0.76 6.63 -33.15
C LEU A 18 2.15 6.55 -33.78
N ASP A 19 3.18 6.95 -33.04
CA ASP A 19 4.57 6.81 -33.48
C ASP A 19 4.79 5.35 -33.87
N ASP A 20 5.00 5.11 -35.17
CA ASP A 20 5.23 3.79 -35.78
C ASP A 20 6.65 3.24 -35.49
N ASP A 21 7.35 3.78 -34.49
CA ASP A 21 8.71 3.38 -34.07
C ASP A 21 8.78 3.00 -32.58
N ALA A 22 7.70 2.47 -31.99
CA ALA A 22 7.78 1.75 -30.72
C ALA A 22 8.37 0.34 -30.94
N GLY A 23 9.60 0.29 -31.46
CA GLY A 23 10.42 -0.92 -31.44
C GLY A 23 10.68 -1.37 -30.00
N PHE A 24 11.10 -2.63 -29.86
CA PHE A 24 11.58 -3.20 -28.60
C PHE A 24 12.58 -2.23 -27.94
N ASN A 25 12.16 -1.55 -26.88
CA ASN A 25 13.03 -0.73 -26.05
C ASN A 25 13.47 -1.58 -24.86
N ASP A 26 14.76 -1.89 -24.79
CA ASP A 26 15.37 -2.63 -23.69
C ASP A 26 15.06 -1.98 -22.33
N ASP A 27 14.92 -0.66 -22.31
CA ASP A 27 14.60 0.16 -21.14
C ASP A 27 13.21 -0.14 -20.54
N GLN A 28 12.27 -0.74 -21.30
CA GLN A 28 10.96 -1.12 -20.78
C GLN A 28 11.04 -2.28 -19.77
N PHE A 29 12.08 -3.11 -19.86
CA PHE A 29 12.32 -4.22 -18.94
C PHE A 29 13.33 -3.86 -17.84
N ALA A 30 13.83 -2.61 -17.83
CA ALA A 30 14.68 -2.14 -16.77
C ALA A 30 13.88 -2.08 -15.47
N ILE A 31 14.32 -2.83 -14.46
CA ILE A 31 13.76 -2.76 -13.11
C ILE A 31 14.07 -1.36 -12.58
N THR A 32 13.05 -0.51 -12.48
CA THR A 32 13.17 0.80 -11.84
C THR A 32 13.65 0.63 -10.41
N GLU A 33 14.77 1.25 -10.03
CA GLU A 33 15.23 1.25 -8.65
C GLU A 33 14.22 2.04 -7.79
N THR A 34 13.31 1.33 -7.12
CA THR A 34 12.34 1.96 -6.21
C THR A 34 13.06 2.36 -4.92
N PRO A 35 13.01 3.66 -4.53
CA PRO A 35 13.62 4.10 -3.29
C PRO A 35 12.89 3.45 -2.11
N ILE A 36 13.63 3.10 -1.05
CA ILE A 36 13.06 2.42 0.13
C ILE A 36 12.10 3.39 0.84
N PRO A 37 10.80 3.05 1.00
CA PRO A 37 9.80 3.94 1.60
C PRO A 37 9.89 3.91 3.13
N TRP A 38 10.93 4.55 3.69
CA TRP A 38 11.24 4.56 5.12
C TRP A 38 10.08 5.02 6.00
N LYS A 39 9.31 6.02 5.57
CA LYS A 39 8.15 6.53 6.30
C LYS A 39 7.07 5.45 6.49
N ALA A 40 6.76 4.71 5.41
CA ALA A 40 5.77 3.65 5.43
C ALA A 40 6.22 2.47 6.29
N ILE A 41 7.50 2.09 6.20
CA ILE A 41 8.09 1.03 7.04
C ILE A 41 8.03 1.42 8.52
N TYR A 42 8.37 2.67 8.86
CA TYR A 42 8.27 3.16 10.22
C TYR A 42 6.84 3.08 10.75
N LEU A 43 5.86 3.52 9.96
CA LEU A 43 4.45 3.41 10.33
C LEU A 43 4.02 1.96 10.52
N ALA A 44 4.30 1.07 9.57
CA ALA A 44 3.96 -0.34 9.68
C ALA A 44 4.56 -0.99 10.94
N THR A 45 5.82 -0.66 11.23
CA THR A 45 6.54 -1.16 12.41
C THR A 45 5.92 -0.64 13.71
N THR A 46 5.56 0.66 13.77
CA THR A 46 4.90 1.21 14.96
C THR A 46 3.52 0.59 15.18
N LEU A 47 2.74 0.37 14.12
CA LEU A 47 1.45 -0.34 14.18
C LEU A 47 1.62 -1.77 14.69
N LEU A 48 2.64 -2.49 14.20
CA LEU A 48 2.94 -3.85 14.61
C LEU A 48 3.31 -3.94 16.09
N LEU A 49 4.20 -3.05 16.56
CA LEU A 49 4.64 -3.02 17.95
C LEU A 49 3.49 -2.66 18.90
N LEU A 50 2.73 -1.61 18.56
CA LEU A 50 1.61 -1.15 19.38
C LEU A 50 0.45 -2.16 19.40
N GLY A 51 0.13 -2.77 18.25
CA GLY A 51 -0.85 -3.84 18.15
C GLY A 51 -0.46 -5.08 18.96
N SER A 52 0.80 -5.51 18.86
CA SER A 52 1.34 -6.63 19.65
C SER A 52 1.26 -6.33 21.15
N MET A 53 1.60 -5.11 21.55
CA MET A 53 1.54 -4.67 22.94
C MET A 53 0.09 -4.73 23.49
N PHE A 54 -0.91 -4.28 22.72
CA PHE A 54 -2.31 -4.40 23.11
C PHE A 54 -2.84 -5.83 23.14
N ILE A 55 -2.41 -6.71 22.23
CA ILE A 55 -2.75 -8.14 22.28
C ILE A 55 -2.19 -8.76 23.58
N VAL A 56 -0.92 -8.52 23.88
CA VAL A 56 -0.28 -9.03 25.11
C VAL A 56 -1.02 -8.53 26.34
N LEU A 57 -1.34 -7.22 26.42
CA LEU A 57 -2.11 -6.67 27.53
C LEU A 57 -3.52 -7.29 27.62
N GLY A 58 -4.23 -7.41 26.50
CA GLY A 58 -5.59 -7.97 26.47
C GLY A 58 -5.63 -9.43 26.94
N VAL A 59 -4.66 -10.24 26.52
CA VAL A 59 -4.48 -11.62 26.97
C VAL A 59 -4.13 -11.67 28.45
N LEU A 60 -3.21 -10.81 28.91
CA LEU A 60 -2.75 -10.80 30.30
C LEU A 60 -3.86 -10.36 31.29
N ILE A 61 -4.70 -9.42 30.87
CA ILE A 61 -5.94 -9.05 31.57
C ILE A 61 -6.90 -10.24 31.58
N LYS A 62 -7.12 -10.91 30.45
CA LYS A 62 -8.04 -12.06 30.33
C LYS A 62 -7.64 -13.26 31.17
N ILE A 63 -6.34 -13.49 31.38
CA ILE A 63 -5.84 -14.58 32.22
C ILE A 63 -5.97 -14.21 33.71
N GLY A 64 -6.17 -12.94 34.06
CA GLY A 64 -6.31 -12.49 35.45
C GLY A 64 -4.97 -12.32 36.18
N ILE A 65 -3.84 -12.26 35.45
CA ILE A 65 -2.51 -12.08 36.06
C ILE A 65 -2.34 -10.66 36.63
N ILE A 66 -2.91 -9.64 35.98
CA ILE A 66 -2.75 -8.23 36.36
C ILE A 66 -3.99 -7.66 37.08
N THR A 67 -5.17 -8.27 36.97
CA THR A 67 -6.42 -7.66 37.49
C THR A 67 -7.42 -8.67 38.03
N SER A 68 -8.18 -8.25 39.04
CA SER A 68 -9.26 -9.02 39.67
C SER A 68 -10.42 -9.33 38.71
N GLU A 69 -11.21 -10.35 39.05
CA GLU A 69 -12.25 -10.95 38.20
C GLU A 69 -13.28 -9.94 37.63
N ILE A 70 -13.50 -8.83 38.35
CA ILE A 70 -14.38 -7.71 37.95
C ILE A 70 -13.94 -7.05 36.63
N TRP A 71 -12.69 -7.20 36.22
CA TRP A 71 -12.11 -6.50 35.06
C TRP A 71 -11.81 -7.41 33.87
N LEU A 72 -12.12 -8.71 33.96
CA LEU A 72 -11.86 -9.68 32.90
C LEU A 72 -12.57 -9.33 31.57
N ASP A 73 -13.73 -8.67 31.65
CA ASP A 73 -14.46 -8.22 30.47
C ASP A 73 -13.79 -7.04 29.77
N ARG A 74 -12.91 -6.31 30.45
CA ARG A 74 -12.20 -5.15 29.87
C ARG A 74 -11.01 -5.54 29.01
N GLY A 75 -10.59 -6.80 29.01
CA GLY A 75 -9.50 -7.29 28.14
C GLY A 75 -9.90 -7.45 26.67
N ILE A 76 -11.19 -7.68 26.39
CA ILE A 76 -11.69 -7.92 25.01
C ILE A 76 -11.44 -6.71 24.09
N PRO A 77 -11.76 -5.46 24.49
CA PRO A 77 -11.46 -4.28 23.67
C PRO A 77 -9.99 -4.15 23.27
N PHE A 78 -9.06 -4.41 24.20
CA PHE A 78 -7.62 -4.37 23.90
C PHE A 78 -7.21 -5.46 22.91
N LEU A 79 -7.79 -6.65 23.04
CA LEU A 79 -7.50 -7.77 22.15
C LEU A 79 -8.03 -7.49 20.73
N VAL A 80 -9.25 -6.98 20.62
CA VAL A 80 -9.85 -6.58 19.32
C VAL A 80 -9.06 -5.44 18.67
N LEU A 81 -8.76 -4.38 19.43
CA LEU A 81 -8.00 -3.24 18.92
C LEU A 81 -6.59 -3.66 18.50
N GLY A 82 -5.92 -4.47 19.32
CA GLY A 82 -4.60 -5.02 19.02
C GLY A 82 -4.60 -5.82 17.73
N CYS A 83 -5.58 -6.70 17.51
CA CYS A 83 -5.73 -7.44 16.27
C CYS A 83 -5.94 -6.53 15.04
N ILE A 84 -6.80 -5.51 15.16
CA ILE A 84 -7.07 -4.55 14.07
C ILE A 84 -5.79 -3.81 13.65
N MET A 85 -4.93 -3.46 14.60
CA MET A 85 -3.66 -2.76 14.32
C MET A 85 -2.56 -3.71 13.85
N PHE A 86 -2.55 -4.94 14.37
CA PHE A 86 -1.54 -5.95 14.06
C PHE A 86 -1.64 -6.44 12.61
N ILE A 87 -2.84 -6.67 12.08
CA ILE A 87 -3.05 -7.20 10.72
C ILE A 87 -2.37 -6.31 9.64
N PRO A 88 -2.67 -5.01 9.53
CA PRO A 88 -2.01 -4.14 8.55
C PRO A 88 -0.52 -3.94 8.85
N GLY A 89 -0.11 -3.84 10.12
CA GLY A 89 1.29 -3.71 10.49
C GLY A 89 2.13 -4.92 10.05
N ALA A 90 1.66 -6.13 10.35
CA ALA A 90 2.34 -7.38 10.01
C ALA A 90 2.39 -7.60 8.49
N TYR A 91 1.31 -7.28 7.77
CA TYR A 91 1.25 -7.41 6.32
C TYR A 91 2.30 -6.54 5.61
N HIS A 92 2.38 -5.25 5.97
CA HIS A 92 3.34 -4.34 5.36
C HIS A 92 4.79 -4.63 5.79
N CYS A 93 5.02 -5.00 7.04
CA CYS A 93 6.36 -5.44 7.48
C CYS A 93 6.80 -6.73 6.77
N TYR A 94 5.89 -7.67 6.52
CA TYR A 94 6.18 -8.88 5.74
C TYR A 94 6.61 -8.53 4.32
N ILE A 95 5.83 -7.72 3.60
CA ILE A 95 6.18 -7.31 2.22
C ILE A 95 7.52 -6.56 2.20
N ALA A 96 7.73 -5.63 3.13
CA ALA A 96 8.98 -4.88 3.23
C ALA A 96 10.19 -5.80 3.51
N TYR A 97 10.01 -6.83 4.33
CA TYR A 97 11.03 -7.84 4.58
C TYR A 97 11.37 -8.61 3.28
N TYR A 98 10.38 -9.13 2.57
CA TYR A 98 10.64 -9.88 1.33
C TYR A 98 11.22 -8.99 0.20
N ALA A 99 10.80 -7.73 0.11
CA ALA A 99 11.38 -6.75 -0.80
C ALA A 99 12.85 -6.44 -0.45
N TYR A 100 13.19 -6.39 0.84
CA TYR A 100 14.58 -6.18 1.29
C TYR A 100 15.52 -7.32 0.87
N TYR A 101 15.06 -8.58 0.95
CA TYR A 101 15.83 -9.75 0.49
C TYR A 101 15.77 -9.99 -1.03
N ARG A 102 15.13 -9.09 -1.80
CA ARG A 102 14.97 -9.17 -3.26
C ARG A 102 14.36 -10.50 -3.71
N TYR A 103 13.38 -11.02 -2.97
CA TYR A 103 12.62 -12.17 -3.42
C TYR A 103 11.86 -11.83 -4.71
N PRO A 104 11.91 -12.70 -5.74
CA PRO A 104 11.26 -12.42 -7.02
C PRO A 104 9.76 -12.23 -6.80
N GLY A 105 9.22 -11.12 -7.31
CA GLY A 105 7.81 -10.76 -7.17
C GLY A 105 7.48 -9.86 -5.98
N TYR A 106 8.45 -9.47 -5.15
CA TYR A 106 8.28 -8.47 -4.10
C TYR A 106 9.06 -7.20 -4.43
N ASP A 107 8.36 -6.07 -4.48
CA ASP A 107 8.94 -4.76 -4.74
C ASP A 107 8.41 -3.75 -3.73
N PHE A 108 9.20 -2.72 -3.44
CA PHE A 108 8.80 -1.65 -2.52
C PHE A 108 7.62 -0.83 -3.04
N SER A 109 7.37 -0.81 -4.35
CA SER A 109 6.18 -0.21 -4.98
C SER A 109 4.85 -0.80 -4.52
N MET A 110 4.85 -1.99 -3.89
CA MET A 110 3.65 -2.60 -3.30
C MET A 110 3.27 -1.98 -1.95
N ILE A 111 4.15 -1.17 -1.37
CA ILE A 111 3.91 -0.47 -0.11
C ILE A 111 3.36 0.92 -0.45
N PRO A 112 2.23 1.36 0.13
CA PRO A 112 1.73 2.70 -0.09
C PRO A 112 2.76 3.75 0.34
N ASP A 113 3.05 4.68 -0.56
CA ASP A 113 3.88 5.84 -0.25
C ASP A 113 3.10 6.78 0.68
N MET A 114 3.73 7.11 1.80
CA MET A 114 3.23 8.13 2.72
C MET A 114 3.92 9.45 2.37
N ASP A 115 3.36 10.18 1.42
CA ASP A 115 3.81 11.52 1.05
C ASP A 115 3.80 12.48 2.26
#